data_AF-A0A6A1VEI6-F1
#
_entry.id   AF-A0A6A1VEI6-F1
#
_cell.length_a   1.000
_cell.length_b   1.000
_cell.length_c   1.000
_cell.angle_alpha   90.00
_cell.angle_beta   90.00
_cell.angle_gamma   90.00
#
_symmetry.space_group_name_H-M   'P 1'
#
loop_
_entity.id
_entity.type
_entity.pdbx_description
1 polymer ?
#
loop_
_entity_poly.entity_id
_entity_poly.type
_entity_poly.pdbx_seq_one_letter_code
_entity_poly.pdbx_strand_id
1 'polypeptide(L)'
;MNSSLTLCRLCCFQASTFSSCSSSLSVCSKKKPLVFLGSPQVAATVLDSLLSTSSAPDSLFEVAAIVTQPPSRRNRGRNMMPSPVAQYALDRGFSSDLIFTPERAGEDMFLSNLKALQPELCITAAYGNILPSKFLKIPPLGTVNIHPSLLPLYRGAAPVQRALQDGVKETGVSLAFTVRTLDAGPVITCERLEVDDQIKLLLANLRVLCSQAPDLLELLFSEGSKLLIRELPSIFDGSARVKAQLQDDSKATLAPKITPEESWLSFDEEALVLHNKVRAFAGWPGTRAKILVVDKKDGQHKILELKIITTRVCSHNTIAGNGVDEITFAKGALAFPCGGCTALEVLEVQLPGKKVVSATAFWNGLRGYIVIIGHDLLVFSNICLMDESCQLWSIVGLIQHLVYIDSDGSILSIRIRQSPGTNPLKGEARAVRLACDLAADYEGRSIMLEGNSLEVIRQIKDQQATPDWLIEGEITTVRQLLSRHNLWQLNWLPRTANMLAHNVAKWGLLSGSIGDFLSMDVPLALLTCKDFE
;
A
#
# COMPACT_ATOMS: atom_id res chain seq x y z
N MET A 1 80.49 -8.62 81.43
CA MET A 1 80.55 -9.22 80.09
C MET A 1 79.15 -9.19 79.51
N ASN A 2 79.00 -8.51 78.37
CA ASN A 2 77.96 -8.65 77.33
C ASN A 2 76.47 -8.67 77.73
N SER A 3 75.52 -7.99 77.08
CA SER A 3 75.44 -6.95 76.04
C SER A 3 73.93 -6.57 76.03
N SER A 4 73.57 -5.36 76.45
CA SER A 4 73.07 -4.27 75.59
C SER A 4 71.67 -4.51 74.98
N LEU A 5 70.58 -4.05 75.63
CA LEU A 5 69.97 -2.69 75.61
C LEU A 5 68.91 -2.56 74.47
N THR A 6 67.71 -1.99 74.64
CA THR A 6 67.35 -0.86 75.50
C THR A 6 65.82 -0.80 75.73
N LEU A 7 65.43 -0.54 76.96
CA LEU A 7 64.12 0.02 77.36
C LEU A 7 64.38 1.50 77.71
N CYS A 8 63.70 2.44 77.07
CA CYS A 8 63.51 3.82 77.55
C CYS A 8 62.46 4.54 76.69
N ARG A 9 61.73 5.58 77.09
CA ARG A 9 61.11 6.06 78.34
C ARG A 9 60.42 7.38 77.89
N LEU A 10 59.38 7.80 78.62
CA LEU A 10 58.78 9.15 78.68
C LEU A 10 57.69 9.60 77.66
N CYS A 11 56.52 9.81 78.25
CA CYS A 11 55.74 11.05 78.32
C CYS A 11 54.67 11.40 77.27
N CYS A 12 53.48 11.62 77.83
CA CYS A 12 52.24 12.12 77.25
C CYS A 12 52.40 13.41 76.46
N PHE A 13 51.66 13.57 75.37
CA PHE A 13 50.88 14.77 75.03
C PHE A 13 49.84 14.42 73.95
N GLN A 14 48.63 14.97 74.08
CA GLN A 14 47.54 14.84 73.12
C GLN A 14 47.94 15.44 71.76
N ALA A 15 47.62 14.73 70.68
CA ALA A 15 47.59 15.28 69.32
C ALA A 15 46.34 14.79 68.60
N SER A 16 45.58 15.75 68.10
CA SER A 16 44.38 15.66 67.29
C SER A 16 44.61 14.85 66.01
N THR A 17 43.77 13.83 65.79
CA THR A 17 43.69 13.10 64.53
C THR A 17 42.96 13.95 63.49
N PHE A 18 43.72 14.56 62.57
CA PHE A 18 43.20 15.00 61.29
C PHE A 18 42.91 13.76 60.44
N SER A 19 41.63 13.41 60.33
CA SER A 19 41.15 12.45 59.33
C SER A 19 41.17 13.15 57.96
N SER A 20 42.12 12.79 57.10
CA SER A 20 42.09 13.14 55.69
C SER A 20 41.03 12.30 54.98
N CYS A 21 39.78 12.74 55.07
CA CYS A 21 38.75 12.29 54.13
C CYS A 21 39.07 12.88 52.76
N SER A 22 39.72 12.09 51.90
CA SER A 22 39.67 12.28 50.46
C SER A 22 38.23 12.04 50.00
N SER A 23 37.43 13.10 49.98
CA SER A 23 36.13 13.12 49.35
C SER A 23 36.33 12.98 47.85
N SER A 24 36.20 11.75 47.35
CA SER A 24 35.79 11.53 45.97
C SER A 24 34.39 12.11 45.84
N LEU A 25 34.31 13.39 45.47
CA LEU A 25 33.09 14.03 44.99
C LEU A 25 32.62 13.23 43.77
N SER A 26 31.70 12.29 43.99
CA SER A 26 30.85 11.81 42.92
C SER A 26 30.01 12.99 42.47
N VAL A 27 30.46 13.65 41.41
CA VAL A 27 29.64 14.61 40.67
C VAL A 27 28.49 13.79 40.08
N CYS A 28 27.41 13.64 40.84
CA CYS A 28 26.16 13.12 40.32
C CYS A 28 25.60 14.23 39.43
N SER A 29 26.03 14.26 38.16
CA SER A 29 25.49 15.21 37.19
C SER A 29 23.99 15.00 37.12
N LYS A 30 23.21 16.05 37.43
CA LYS A 30 21.75 16.00 37.33
C LYS A 30 21.37 15.56 35.92
N LYS A 31 20.57 14.50 35.81
CA LYS A 31 20.07 13.98 34.53
C LYS A 31 19.29 15.09 33.81
N LYS A 32 19.53 15.23 32.51
CA LYS A 32 18.86 16.20 31.66
C LYS A 32 17.44 15.73 31.32
N PRO A 33 16.39 16.57 31.47
CA PRO A 33 15.02 16.16 31.15
C PRO A 33 14.83 15.99 29.63
N LEU A 34 14.42 14.80 29.19
CA LEU A 34 14.08 14.47 27.81
C LEU A 34 12.60 14.16 27.69
N VAL A 35 11.94 14.70 26.66
CA VAL A 35 10.53 14.36 26.35
C VAL A 35 10.47 13.55 25.06
N PHE A 36 9.79 12.41 25.12
CA PHE A 36 9.58 11.55 23.95
C PHE A 36 8.20 11.79 23.33
N LEU A 37 8.13 11.86 22.01
CA LEU A 37 6.91 12.06 21.24
C LEU A 37 6.77 10.95 20.20
N GLY A 38 5.71 10.16 20.28
CA GLY A 38 5.47 9.08 19.34
C GLY A 38 4.17 8.35 19.62
N SER A 39 3.66 7.58 18.66
CA SER A 39 2.37 6.91 18.81
C SER A 39 2.27 5.47 18.34
N PRO A 40 2.75 5.07 17.15
CA PRO A 40 2.60 3.70 16.67
C PRO A 40 3.53 2.72 17.37
N GLN A 41 3.38 1.41 17.10
CA GLN A 41 4.18 0.35 17.72
C GLN A 41 5.69 0.54 17.49
N VAL A 42 6.09 0.97 16.30
CA VAL A 42 7.50 1.27 15.98
C VAL A 42 8.08 2.44 16.78
N ALA A 43 7.24 3.34 17.30
CA ALA A 43 7.70 4.39 18.21
C ALA A 43 7.86 3.86 19.65
N ALA A 44 7.09 2.84 20.04
CA ALA A 44 7.21 2.22 21.35
C ALA A 44 8.57 1.50 21.52
N THR A 45 9.13 0.94 20.44
CA THR A 45 10.49 0.34 20.47
C THR A 45 11.59 1.38 20.67
N VAL A 46 11.42 2.59 20.11
CA VAL A 46 12.31 3.72 20.37
C VAL A 46 12.20 4.18 21.83
N LEU A 47 10.97 4.32 22.34
CA LEU A 47 10.73 4.64 23.74
C LEU A 47 11.40 3.62 24.67
N ASP A 48 11.30 2.33 24.36
CA ASP A 48 11.94 1.27 25.14
C ASP A 48 13.45 1.48 25.28
N SER A 49 14.10 1.80 24.16
CA SER A 49 15.54 2.06 24.13
C SER A 49 15.88 3.27 25.00
N LEU A 50 15.11 4.36 24.90
CA LEU A 50 15.30 5.56 25.72
C LEU A 50 15.09 5.29 27.21
N LEU A 51 14.02 4.59 27.60
CA LEU A 51 13.76 4.23 28.99
C LEU A 51 14.88 3.35 29.56
N SER A 52 15.31 2.34 28.79
CA SER A 52 16.39 1.43 29.18
C SER A 52 17.72 2.18 29.36
N THR A 53 18.10 3.03 28.40
CA THR A 53 19.32 3.86 28.52
C THR A 53 19.20 4.84 29.69
N SER A 54 18.04 5.46 29.90
CA SER A 54 17.85 6.46 30.95
C SER A 54 17.95 5.89 32.37
N SER A 55 17.71 4.59 32.53
CA SER A 55 17.78 3.89 33.81
C SER A 55 19.23 3.61 34.27
N ALA A 56 20.21 3.74 33.37
CA ALA A 56 21.61 3.57 33.73
C ALA A 56 22.06 4.65 34.75
N PRO A 57 22.93 4.31 35.73
CA PRO A 57 23.40 5.26 36.75
C PRO A 57 24.16 6.45 36.16
N ASP A 58 24.88 6.23 35.07
CA ASP A 58 25.71 7.19 34.33
C ASP A 58 24.97 7.85 33.14
N SER A 59 23.65 7.62 33.01
CA SER A 59 22.86 8.24 31.95
C SER A 59 22.91 9.77 32.04
N LEU A 60 23.10 10.41 30.89
CA LEU A 60 23.05 11.87 30.73
C LEU A 60 21.64 12.45 30.90
N PHE A 61 20.61 11.62 30.78
CA PHE A 61 19.23 12.06 30.69
C PHE A 61 18.24 11.16 31.43
N GLU A 62 17.06 11.71 31.67
CA GLU A 62 15.87 11.01 32.14
C GLU A 62 14.70 11.27 31.19
N VAL A 63 13.81 10.29 31.02
CA VAL A 63 12.57 10.50 30.26
C VAL A 63 11.56 11.18 31.18
N ALA A 64 11.45 12.51 31.06
CA ALA A 64 10.63 13.35 31.94
C ALA A 64 9.13 13.28 31.61
N ALA A 65 8.78 13.08 30.33
CA ALA A 65 7.41 12.85 29.90
C ALA A 65 7.33 12.18 28.54
N ILE A 66 6.14 11.65 28.25
CA ILE A 66 5.79 11.03 26.98
C ILE A 66 4.60 11.80 26.39
N VAL A 67 4.67 12.13 25.10
CA VAL A 67 3.57 12.74 24.37
C VAL A 67 3.14 11.80 23.26
N THR A 68 1.85 11.48 23.20
CA THR A 68 1.31 10.58 22.19
C THR A 68 -0.09 11.03 21.76
N GLN A 69 -0.62 10.42 20.70
CA GLN A 69 -1.97 10.69 20.23
C GLN A 69 -3.01 10.25 21.29
N PRO A 70 -4.16 10.94 21.36
CA PRO A 70 -5.28 10.55 22.20
C PRO A 70 -5.71 9.08 21.97
N PRO A 71 -6.30 8.44 23.00
CA PRO A 71 -6.94 7.16 22.81
C PRO A 71 -7.90 7.21 21.62
N SER A 72 -7.88 6.17 20.79
CA SER A 72 -8.71 6.09 19.60
C SER A 72 -9.35 4.71 19.48
N ARG A 73 -10.42 4.62 18.70
CA ARG A 73 -11.06 3.33 18.40
C ARG A 73 -10.11 2.52 17.52
N ARG A 74 -9.69 1.36 18.02
CA ARG A 74 -8.76 0.49 17.31
C ARG A 74 -9.29 -0.95 17.30
N ASN A 75 -9.01 -1.65 16.20
CA ASN A 75 -9.53 -2.98 15.88
C ASN A 75 -11.05 -2.98 15.61
N ARG A 76 -11.63 -4.15 15.30
CA ARG A 76 -13.07 -4.30 15.04
C ARG A 76 -13.95 -4.08 16.28
N GLY A 77 -13.36 -3.84 17.45
CA GLY A 77 -14.04 -3.50 18.70
C GLY A 77 -14.20 -1.99 18.86
N ARG A 78 -15.33 -1.55 19.42
CA ARG A 78 -15.63 -0.12 19.65
C ARG A 78 -14.92 0.50 20.86
N ASN A 79 -14.02 -0.24 21.51
CA ASN A 79 -13.36 0.20 22.72
C ASN A 79 -12.30 1.26 22.41
N MET A 80 -12.28 2.32 23.21
CA MET A 80 -11.22 3.33 23.17
C MET A 80 -9.96 2.69 23.74
N MET A 81 -8.92 2.59 22.92
CA MET A 81 -7.64 2.04 23.32
C MET A 81 -6.60 3.16 23.37
N PRO A 82 -5.71 3.17 24.37
CA PRO A 82 -4.54 4.05 24.32
C PRO A 82 -3.69 3.74 23.09
N SER A 83 -2.88 4.72 22.67
CA SER A 83 -1.87 4.48 21.65
C SER A 83 -0.88 3.39 22.10
N PRO A 84 -0.23 2.66 21.17
CA PRO A 84 0.88 1.76 21.48
C PRO A 84 1.91 2.33 22.46
N VAL A 85 2.34 3.57 22.22
CA VAL A 85 3.33 4.23 23.08
C VAL A 85 2.79 4.47 24.49
N ALA A 86 1.54 4.95 24.64
CA ALA A 86 0.93 5.11 25.96
C ALA A 86 0.78 3.76 26.69
N GLN A 87 0.25 2.75 26.00
CA GLN A 87 0.09 1.42 26.60
C GLN A 87 1.43 0.86 27.06
N TYR A 88 2.44 0.93 26.19
CA TYR A 88 3.78 0.45 26.49
C TYR A 88 4.42 1.15 27.70
N ALA A 89 4.25 2.47 27.79
CA ALA A 89 4.75 3.26 28.92
C ALA A 89 4.09 2.82 30.23
N LEU A 90 2.77 2.66 30.25
CA LEU A 90 2.02 2.21 31.41
C LEU A 90 2.43 0.78 31.83
N ASP A 91 2.61 -0.13 30.87
CA ASP A 91 3.05 -1.50 31.13
C ASP A 91 4.45 -1.56 31.77
N ARG A 92 5.30 -0.55 31.50
CA ARG A 92 6.62 -0.38 32.12
C ARG A 92 6.59 0.41 33.44
N GLY A 93 5.40 0.73 33.97
CA GLY A 93 5.22 1.46 35.22
C GLY A 93 5.52 2.96 35.13
N PHE A 94 5.54 3.53 33.93
CA PHE A 94 5.69 4.98 33.76
C PHE A 94 4.45 5.70 34.30
N SER A 95 4.65 6.81 35.03
CA SER A 95 3.54 7.53 35.66
C SER A 95 2.55 8.05 34.62
N SER A 96 1.26 7.76 34.80
CA SER A 96 0.19 8.20 33.90
C SER A 96 0.11 9.73 33.80
N ASP A 97 0.46 10.45 34.87
CA ASP A 97 0.41 11.92 34.91
C ASP A 97 1.50 12.58 34.05
N LEU A 98 2.51 11.81 33.64
CA LEU A 98 3.58 12.22 32.73
C LEU A 98 3.37 11.73 31.29
N ILE A 99 2.18 11.19 30.98
CA ILE A 99 1.76 10.81 29.62
C ILE A 99 0.75 11.84 29.11
N PHE A 100 1.19 12.73 28.24
CA PHE A 100 0.34 13.74 27.61
C PHE A 100 -0.28 13.21 26.32
N THR A 101 -1.57 13.50 26.14
CA THR A 101 -2.34 13.10 24.96
C THR A 101 -3.10 14.28 24.34
N PRO A 102 -2.41 15.37 23.94
CA PRO A 102 -3.08 16.50 23.31
C PRO A 102 -3.65 16.09 21.94
N GLU A 103 -4.82 16.61 21.57
CA GLU A 103 -5.33 16.45 20.20
C GLU A 103 -4.44 17.20 19.22
N ARG A 104 -3.93 18.36 19.63
CA ARG A 104 -3.03 19.22 18.85
C ARG A 104 -1.82 19.60 19.67
N ALA A 105 -0.62 19.46 19.10
CA ALA A 105 0.64 19.88 19.70
C ALA A 105 0.74 21.39 20.01
N GLY A 106 -0.27 22.17 19.61
CA GLY A 106 -0.37 23.61 19.86
C GLY A 106 -1.37 24.00 20.94
N GLU A 107 -1.90 23.09 21.74
CA GLU A 107 -2.80 23.45 22.85
C GLU A 107 -2.04 24.19 23.97
N ASP A 108 -2.60 25.30 24.46
CA ASP A 108 -1.89 26.17 25.42
C ASP A 108 -1.73 25.52 26.80
N MET A 109 -2.72 24.75 27.25
CA MET A 109 -2.62 23.96 28.48
C MET A 109 -1.50 22.92 28.39
N PHE A 110 -1.46 22.15 27.29
CA PHE A 110 -0.39 21.18 27.04
C PHE A 110 0.99 21.83 27.03
N LEU A 111 1.15 22.94 26.29
CA LEU A 111 2.43 23.63 26.22
C LEU A 111 2.87 24.25 27.55
N SER A 112 1.92 24.66 28.39
CA SER A 112 2.21 25.16 29.74
C SER A 112 2.75 24.04 30.64
N ASN A 113 2.12 22.88 30.61
CA ASN A 113 2.58 21.68 31.34
C ASN A 113 3.96 21.23 30.83
N LEU A 114 4.15 21.21 29.51
CA LEU A 114 5.43 20.84 28.90
C LEU A 114 6.56 21.81 29.30
N LYS A 115 6.30 23.12 29.37
CA LYS A 115 7.29 24.12 29.83
C LYS A 115 7.65 23.93 31.30
N ALA A 116 6.69 23.56 32.15
CA ALA A 116 6.92 23.32 33.57
C ALA A 116 7.91 22.17 33.83
N LEU A 117 7.98 21.21 32.91
CA LEU A 117 8.97 20.11 32.95
C LEU A 117 10.40 20.54 32.60
N GLN A 118 10.58 21.74 32.03
CA GLN A 118 11.88 22.26 31.58
C GLN A 118 12.66 21.25 30.70
N PRO A 119 12.04 20.70 29.63
CA PRO A 119 12.71 19.73 28.78
C PRO A 119 13.95 20.37 28.14
N GLU A 120 15.10 19.71 28.22
CA GLU A 120 16.30 20.13 27.51
C GLU A 120 16.24 19.71 26.03
N LEU A 121 15.67 18.54 25.76
CA LEU A 121 15.59 17.90 24.44
C LEU A 121 14.24 17.21 24.25
N CYS A 122 13.69 17.32 23.04
CA CYS A 122 12.55 16.50 22.62
C CYS A 122 12.96 15.52 21.52
N ILE A 123 12.51 14.27 21.61
CA ILE A 123 12.69 13.24 20.57
C ILE A 123 11.34 12.92 19.95
N THR A 124 11.28 12.87 18.62
CA THR A 124 10.08 12.52 17.86
C THR A 124 10.32 11.25 17.05
N ALA A 125 9.36 10.33 17.10
CA ALA A 125 9.31 9.11 16.30
C ALA A 125 7.85 8.84 15.93
N ALA A 126 7.47 9.13 14.69
CA ALA A 126 6.12 8.90 14.17
C ALA A 126 4.97 9.44 15.07
N TYR A 127 5.08 10.69 15.52
CA TYR A 127 4.07 11.32 16.39
C TYR A 127 2.78 11.75 15.64
N GLY A 128 2.89 12.09 14.35
CA GLY A 128 1.75 12.38 13.48
C GLY A 128 1.13 13.79 13.59
N ASN A 129 1.46 14.56 14.63
CA ASN A 129 1.05 15.96 14.75
C ASN A 129 2.13 16.92 14.28
N ILE A 130 1.73 17.98 13.56
CA ILE A 130 2.62 19.06 13.17
C ILE A 130 3.01 19.87 14.41
N LEU A 131 4.31 20.01 14.66
CA LEU A 131 4.84 20.78 15.78
C LEU A 131 4.84 22.29 15.44
N PRO A 132 4.10 23.13 16.17
CA PRO A 132 4.08 24.57 15.93
C PRO A 132 5.36 25.23 16.46
N SER A 133 5.68 26.43 15.97
CA SER A 133 6.87 27.18 16.42
C SER A 133 6.89 27.44 17.93
N LYS A 134 5.72 27.55 18.57
CA LYS A 134 5.62 27.71 20.03
C LYS A 134 6.05 26.46 20.81
N PHE A 135 5.90 25.27 20.21
CA PHE A 135 6.45 24.02 20.76
C PHE A 135 7.97 23.96 20.54
N LEU A 136 8.41 24.19 19.30
CA LEU A 136 9.83 24.04 18.91
C LEU A 136 10.80 24.97 19.67
N LYS A 137 10.28 26.05 20.26
CA LYS A 137 11.04 26.99 21.11
C LYS A 137 11.20 26.53 22.56
N ILE A 138 10.49 25.48 23.00
CA ILE A 138 10.51 25.02 24.39
C ILE A 138 11.85 24.34 24.72
N PRO A 139 12.26 23.25 24.04
CA PRO A 139 13.53 22.60 24.35
C PRO A 139 14.71 23.41 23.79
N PRO A 140 15.66 23.88 24.63
CA PRO A 140 16.79 24.69 24.18
C PRO A 140 17.73 23.94 23.22
N LEU A 141 17.87 22.62 23.37
CA LEU A 141 18.64 21.77 22.44
C LEU A 141 17.82 21.38 21.19
N GLY A 142 16.56 21.78 21.13
CA GLY A 142 15.67 21.56 20.01
C GLY A 142 14.89 20.25 20.09
N THR A 143 14.30 19.88 18.95
CA THR A 143 13.56 18.63 18.79
C THR A 143 14.26 17.82 17.69
N VAL A 144 14.55 16.55 17.94
CA VAL A 144 15.18 15.65 16.97
C VAL A 144 14.15 14.62 16.52
N ASN A 145 14.07 14.38 15.21
CA ASN A 145 13.17 13.39 14.60
C ASN A 145 13.96 12.21 14.06
N ILE A 146 13.45 11.01 14.32
CA ILE A 146 13.83 9.79 13.60
C ILE A 146 12.96 9.71 12.36
N HIS A 147 13.55 10.00 11.20
CA HIS A 147 12.84 9.98 9.93
C HIS A 147 13.25 8.76 9.10
N PRO A 148 12.34 7.84 8.75
CA PRO A 148 12.68 6.58 8.07
C PRO A 148 12.85 6.77 6.54
N SER A 149 13.72 7.71 6.16
CA SER A 149 14.29 7.84 4.82
C SER A 149 15.67 8.48 4.87
N LEU A 150 16.37 8.49 3.73
CA LEU A 150 17.60 9.27 3.53
C LEU A 150 17.25 10.70 3.12
N LEU A 151 17.08 11.60 4.10
CA LEU A 151 16.76 13.01 3.84
C LEU A 151 17.85 13.66 2.95
N PRO A 152 17.47 14.49 1.95
CA PRO A 152 16.16 15.11 1.74
C PRO A 152 15.12 14.29 0.97
N LEU A 153 15.40 13.03 0.65
CA LEU A 153 14.44 12.17 -0.08
C LEU A 153 13.28 11.77 0.84
N TYR A 154 12.08 11.67 0.27
CA TYR A 154 10.87 11.18 0.92
C TYR A 154 10.48 11.95 2.20
N ARG A 155 10.48 13.28 2.15
CA ARG A 155 9.90 14.12 3.22
C ARG A 155 8.40 13.89 3.34
N GLY A 156 7.87 13.69 4.54
CA GLY A 156 6.44 13.63 4.79
C GLY A 156 5.96 12.33 5.42
N ALA A 157 4.72 11.96 5.11
CA ALA A 157 3.90 11.08 5.93
C ALA A 157 4.10 9.57 5.67
N ALA A 158 4.51 9.18 4.46
CA ALA A 158 4.62 7.76 4.07
C ALA A 158 5.97 7.40 3.40
N PRO A 159 7.13 7.79 3.98
CA PRO A 159 8.44 7.63 3.34
C PRO A 159 8.76 6.18 2.95
N VAL A 160 8.52 5.22 3.85
CA VAL A 160 8.85 3.81 3.62
C VAL A 160 8.03 3.21 2.50
N GLN A 161 6.72 3.48 2.48
CA GLN A 161 5.83 2.97 1.46
C GLN A 161 6.16 3.58 0.10
N ARG A 162 6.41 4.89 0.04
CA ARG A 162 6.74 5.57 -1.23
C ARG A 162 8.09 5.12 -1.78
N ALA A 163 9.10 4.93 -0.91
CA ALA A 163 10.39 4.37 -1.30
C ALA A 163 10.24 2.95 -1.90
N LEU A 164 9.46 2.08 -1.25
CA LEU A 164 9.19 0.73 -1.78
C LEU A 164 8.37 0.75 -3.09
N GLN A 165 7.41 1.67 -3.20
CA GLN A 165 6.59 1.85 -4.39
C GLN A 165 7.45 2.27 -5.59
N ASP A 166 8.40 3.17 -5.36
CA ASP A 166 9.35 3.64 -6.37
C ASP A 166 10.42 2.58 -6.72
N GLY A 167 10.48 1.48 -5.98
CA GLY A 167 11.43 0.39 -6.22
C GLY A 167 12.87 0.78 -5.93
N VAL A 168 13.11 1.65 -4.94
CA VAL A 168 14.48 2.06 -4.60
C VAL A 168 15.29 0.87 -4.09
N LYS A 169 16.56 0.80 -4.51
CA LYS A 169 17.51 -0.23 -4.07
C LYS A 169 18.20 0.12 -2.76
N GLU A 170 18.16 1.38 -2.36
CA GLU A 170 18.74 1.89 -1.13
C GLU A 170 17.75 2.84 -0.48
N THR A 171 17.55 2.67 0.82
CA THR A 171 16.84 3.58 1.70
C THR A 171 17.64 3.75 2.98
N GLY A 172 17.05 4.29 4.04
CA GLY A 172 17.73 4.45 5.30
C GLY A 172 16.94 5.26 6.30
N VAL A 173 17.59 5.60 7.39
CA VAL A 173 17.00 6.38 8.48
C VAL A 173 17.89 7.58 8.77
N SER A 174 17.27 8.75 8.94
CA SER A 174 17.95 10.01 9.23
C SER A 174 17.55 10.51 10.61
N LEU A 175 18.53 11.01 11.36
CA LEU A 175 18.27 11.88 12.50
C LEU A 175 18.38 13.32 12.05
N ALA A 176 17.32 14.09 12.21
CA ALA A 176 17.31 15.48 11.82
C ALA A 176 16.68 16.35 12.91
N PHE A 177 17.14 17.59 13.04
CA PHE A 177 16.43 18.57 13.84
C PHE A 177 15.08 18.88 13.20
N THR A 178 14.06 19.10 14.02
CA THR A 178 12.72 19.47 13.55
C THR A 178 12.64 20.98 13.40
N VAL A 179 12.23 21.43 12.22
CA VAL A 179 11.93 22.84 11.93
C VAL A 179 10.47 22.99 11.55
N ARG A 180 10.02 24.22 11.28
CA ARG A 180 8.62 24.49 10.91
C ARG A 180 8.22 23.81 9.60
N THR A 181 9.13 23.79 8.65
CA THR A 181 8.96 23.11 7.36
C THR A 181 9.09 21.60 7.56
N LEU A 182 8.12 20.85 7.02
CA LEU A 182 8.01 19.40 7.20
C LEU A 182 9.29 18.69 6.76
N ASP A 183 9.92 17.96 7.69
CA ASP A 183 11.11 17.12 7.50
C ASP A 183 12.29 17.80 6.77
N ALA A 184 12.38 19.13 6.83
CA ALA A 184 13.38 19.93 6.13
C ALA A 184 14.51 20.45 7.04
N GLY A 185 14.56 20.00 8.29
CA GLY A 185 15.56 20.50 9.22
C GLY A 185 16.94 19.87 9.01
N PRO A 186 18.00 20.47 9.59
CA PRO A 186 19.36 19.97 9.42
C PRO A 186 19.51 18.50 9.83
N VAL A 187 20.15 17.70 8.99
CA VAL A 187 20.42 16.27 9.23
C VAL A 187 21.68 16.13 10.09
N ILE A 188 21.56 15.47 11.23
CA ILE A 188 22.67 15.20 12.16
C ILE A 188 23.52 14.04 11.62
N THR A 189 22.86 12.95 11.23
CA THR A 189 23.47 11.73 10.70
C THR A 189 22.40 10.86 10.04
N CYS A 190 22.82 9.89 9.24
CA CYS A 190 21.94 8.91 8.61
C CYS A 190 22.61 7.54 8.52
N GLU A 191 21.81 6.48 8.49
CA GLU A 191 22.24 5.12 8.25
C GLU A 191 21.57 4.61 6.97
N ARG A 192 22.36 3.98 6.08
CA ARG A 192 21.90 3.48 4.78
C ARG A 192 21.61 1.98 4.87
N LEU A 193 20.58 1.55 4.18
CA LEU A 193 20.13 0.15 4.13
C LEU A 193 19.79 -0.21 2.68
N GLU A 194 20.36 -1.32 2.23
CA GLU A 194 19.98 -1.92 0.94
C GLU A 194 18.59 -2.56 1.05
N VAL A 195 17.80 -2.38 0.00
CA VAL A 195 16.48 -2.99 -0.17
C VAL A 195 16.60 -3.99 -1.31
N ASP A 196 16.52 -5.29 -0.99
CA ASP A 196 16.51 -6.36 -2.00
C ASP A 196 15.08 -6.62 -2.50
N ASP A 197 14.96 -7.04 -3.76
CA ASP A 197 13.70 -7.39 -4.41
C ASP A 197 13.28 -8.84 -4.13
N GLN A 198 14.14 -9.64 -3.50
CA GLN A 198 13.83 -11.04 -3.20
C GLN A 198 13.30 -11.25 -1.78
N ILE A 199 12.18 -11.98 -1.69
CA ILE A 199 11.76 -12.68 -0.47
C ILE A 199 12.81 -13.76 -0.18
N LYS A 200 13.90 -13.41 0.48
CA LYS A 200 14.68 -14.39 1.23
C LYS A 200 14.19 -14.33 2.68
N LEU A 201 14.32 -15.44 3.37
CA LEU A 201 14.12 -15.57 4.82
C LEU A 201 15.43 -16.19 5.31
N LEU A 202 16.27 -15.41 5.98
CA LEU A 202 17.57 -15.84 6.49
C LEU A 202 17.94 -14.94 7.68
N LEU A 203 17.77 -15.54 8.84
CA LEU A 203 18.54 -15.24 10.04
C LEU A 203 20.02 -15.52 9.76
N ALA A 204 20.87 -14.74 10.41
CA ALA A 204 22.35 -14.81 10.42
C ALA A 204 23.05 -14.18 9.20
N ASN A 205 23.54 -12.95 9.44
CA ASN A 205 24.57 -12.20 8.69
C ASN A 205 24.06 -11.29 7.57
N LEU A 206 23.60 -10.09 7.99
CA LEU A 206 23.72 -8.80 7.28
C LEU A 206 23.34 -8.79 5.78
N ARG A 207 22.17 -9.34 5.44
CA ARG A 207 21.40 -8.93 4.25
C ARG A 207 19.95 -8.74 4.69
N VAL A 208 19.40 -7.56 4.40
CA VAL A 208 18.06 -7.18 4.86
C VAL A 208 17.03 -7.89 4.00
N LEU A 209 16.20 -8.67 4.66
CA LEU A 209 15.10 -9.44 4.09
C LEU A 209 13.78 -8.85 4.59
N CYS A 210 13.48 -7.63 4.15
CA CYS A 210 12.21 -6.98 4.42
C CYS A 210 11.51 -6.80 3.08
N SER A 211 10.63 -7.74 2.74
CA SER A 211 9.92 -7.72 1.46
C SER A 211 8.75 -6.75 1.46
N GLN A 212 8.34 -6.18 2.61
CA GLN A 212 7.12 -5.37 2.76
C GLN A 212 7.32 -4.16 3.67
N ALA A 213 6.49 -3.13 3.48
CA ALA A 213 6.61 -1.86 4.20
C ALA A 213 6.55 -1.94 5.73
N PRO A 214 5.70 -2.78 6.37
CA PRO A 214 5.68 -2.90 7.82
C PRO A 214 7.01 -3.38 8.41
N ASP A 215 7.62 -4.39 7.79
CA ASP A 215 8.88 -4.97 8.26
C ASP A 215 10.04 -3.99 8.07
N LEU A 216 10.09 -3.32 6.91
CA LEU A 216 11.08 -2.29 6.63
C LEU A 216 10.95 -1.10 7.59
N LEU A 217 9.72 -0.69 7.92
CA LEU A 217 9.46 0.37 8.88
C LEU A 217 9.98 -0.01 10.28
N GLU A 218 9.72 -1.23 10.74
CA GLU A 218 10.21 -1.72 12.03
C GLU A 218 11.74 -1.74 12.08
N LEU A 219 12.38 -2.25 11.04
CA LEU A 219 13.84 -2.25 10.92
C LEU A 219 14.41 -0.83 10.94
N LEU A 220 13.84 0.10 10.17
CA LEU A 220 14.31 1.48 10.10
C LEU A 220 14.19 2.22 11.43
N PHE A 221 13.12 2.00 12.18
CA PHE A 221 12.99 2.56 13.53
C PHE A 221 13.93 1.88 14.54
N SER A 222 14.21 0.59 14.39
CA SER A 222 15.22 -0.12 15.20
C SER A 222 16.62 0.47 14.97
N GLU A 223 17.05 0.61 13.71
CA GLU A 223 18.32 1.25 13.38
C GLU A 223 18.34 2.73 13.77
N GLY A 224 17.24 3.44 13.57
CA GLY A 224 17.07 4.83 14.00
C GLY A 224 17.18 5.00 15.52
N SER A 225 16.70 4.04 16.30
CA SER A 225 16.84 4.02 17.75
C SER A 225 18.30 3.86 18.16
N LYS A 226 19.02 2.89 17.58
CA LYS A 226 20.47 2.70 17.84
C LYS A 226 21.26 3.94 17.46
N LEU A 227 20.96 4.52 16.30
CA LEU A 227 21.55 5.76 15.81
C LEU A 227 21.29 6.91 16.79
N LEU A 228 20.06 7.03 17.29
CA LEU A 228 19.69 8.05 18.28
C LEU A 228 20.52 7.90 19.56
N ILE A 229 20.53 6.72 20.16
CA ILE A 229 21.27 6.48 21.41
C ILE A 229 22.77 6.80 21.24
N ARG A 230 23.36 6.46 20.09
CA ARG A 230 24.75 6.80 19.76
C ARG A 230 24.99 8.31 19.69
N GLU A 231 24.04 9.08 19.16
CA GLU A 231 24.19 10.51 18.93
C GLU A 231 23.76 11.38 20.12
N LEU A 232 22.99 10.85 21.07
CA LEU A 232 22.51 11.58 22.25
C LEU A 232 23.62 12.35 23.00
N PRO A 233 24.83 11.80 23.26
CA PRO A 233 25.91 12.57 23.89
C PRO A 233 26.24 13.85 23.13
N SER A 234 26.39 13.77 21.80
CA SER A 234 26.68 14.93 20.96
C SER A 234 25.50 15.91 20.83
N ILE A 235 24.27 15.43 20.98
CA ILE A 235 23.08 16.29 21.01
C ILE A 235 23.05 17.07 22.33
N PHE A 236 23.34 16.40 23.45
CA PHE A 236 23.34 17.01 24.79
C PHE A 236 24.48 17.99 25.04
N ASP A 237 25.65 17.79 24.43
CA ASP A 237 26.77 18.72 24.49
C ASP A 237 26.71 19.84 23.42
N GLY A 238 25.76 19.75 22.48
CA GLY A 238 25.52 20.73 21.42
C GLY A 238 26.39 20.58 20.18
N SER A 239 27.40 19.71 20.18
CA SER A 239 28.28 19.46 19.02
C SER A 239 27.51 18.89 17.82
N ALA A 240 26.42 18.16 18.05
CA ALA A 240 25.52 17.68 16.99
C ALA A 240 24.96 18.80 16.13
N ARG A 241 24.63 19.95 16.74
CA ARG A 241 24.09 21.10 16.03
C ARG A 241 25.12 21.78 15.13
N VAL A 242 26.39 21.72 15.52
CA VAL A 242 27.50 22.28 14.73
C VAL A 242 27.81 21.40 13.51
N LYS A 243 27.74 20.08 13.65
CA LYS A 243 28.01 19.13 12.56
C LYS A 243 26.80 18.87 11.64
N ALA A 244 25.58 19.22 12.07
CA ALA A 244 24.38 18.94 11.30
C ALA A 244 24.38 19.70 9.97
N GLN A 245 24.03 19.00 8.89
CA GLN A 245 24.07 19.52 7.53
C GLN A 245 22.70 20.03 7.12
N LEU A 246 22.66 21.25 6.56
CA LEU A 246 21.45 21.76 5.92
C LEU A 246 21.09 20.88 4.72
N GLN A 247 19.80 20.60 4.58
CA GLN A 247 19.29 19.86 3.44
C GLN A 247 19.29 20.73 2.18
N ASP A 248 19.58 20.11 1.04
CA ASP A 248 19.46 20.71 -0.28
C ASP A 248 18.02 20.55 -0.79
N ASP A 249 17.23 21.63 -0.73
CA ASP A 249 15.81 21.60 -1.11
C ASP A 249 15.60 21.26 -2.60
N SER A 250 16.60 21.47 -3.47
CA SER A 250 16.50 21.10 -4.88
C SER A 250 16.49 19.59 -5.12
N LYS A 251 16.95 18.80 -4.13
CA LYS A 251 16.98 17.33 -4.15
C LYS A 251 15.84 16.71 -3.36
N ALA A 252 14.97 17.51 -2.75
CA ALA A 252 13.91 17.00 -1.90
C ALA A 252 12.83 16.30 -2.72
N THR A 253 12.48 15.08 -2.32
CA THR A 253 11.29 14.37 -2.83
C THR A 253 10.26 14.26 -1.72
N LEU A 254 8.97 14.21 -2.10
CA LEU A 254 7.86 14.17 -1.15
C LEU A 254 7.31 12.75 -1.02
N ALA A 255 6.94 12.39 0.19
CA ALA A 255 6.24 11.16 0.53
C ALA A 255 4.83 11.48 1.06
N PRO A 256 3.89 11.82 0.17
CA PRO A 256 2.52 12.16 0.58
C PRO A 256 1.85 10.96 1.23
N LYS A 257 0.91 11.25 2.14
CA LYS A 257 0.08 10.25 2.79
C LYS A 257 -0.64 9.41 1.73
N ILE A 258 -0.62 8.08 1.91
CA ILE A 258 -1.35 7.16 1.03
C ILE A 258 -2.85 7.27 1.30
N THR A 259 -3.66 7.18 0.25
CA THR A 259 -5.12 7.11 0.38
C THR A 259 -5.66 5.70 0.06
N PRO A 260 -6.84 5.32 0.58
CA PRO A 260 -7.45 4.02 0.26
C PRO A 260 -7.71 3.80 -1.23
N GLU A 261 -7.96 4.86 -1.99
CA GLU A 261 -8.24 4.82 -3.43
C GLU A 261 -7.02 4.34 -4.22
N GLU A 262 -5.81 4.63 -3.73
CA GLU A 262 -4.57 4.15 -4.35
C GLU A 262 -4.41 2.62 -4.26
N SER A 263 -5.24 1.92 -3.47
CA SER A 263 -5.13 0.46 -3.29
C SER A 263 -5.40 -0.35 -4.56
N TRP A 264 -6.09 0.20 -5.56
CA TRP A 264 -6.39 -0.50 -6.80
C TRP A 264 -5.13 -0.72 -7.65
N LEU A 265 -4.94 -1.95 -8.13
CA LEU A 265 -3.87 -2.31 -9.07
C LEU A 265 -4.35 -2.05 -10.50
N SER A 266 -3.49 -1.40 -11.30
CA SER A 266 -3.71 -1.22 -12.74
C SER A 266 -2.81 -2.19 -13.50
N PHE A 267 -3.38 -3.24 -14.08
CA PHE A 267 -2.58 -4.25 -14.78
C PHE A 267 -2.06 -3.79 -16.16
N ASP A 268 -2.33 -2.55 -16.56
CA ASP A 268 -1.62 -1.91 -17.67
C ASP A 268 -0.19 -1.49 -17.29
N GLU A 269 0.16 -1.44 -16.01
CA GLU A 269 1.53 -1.18 -15.53
C GLU A 269 2.41 -2.44 -15.60
N GLU A 270 3.73 -2.27 -15.64
CA GLU A 270 4.66 -3.39 -15.60
C GLU A 270 4.57 -4.18 -14.28
N ALA A 271 4.77 -5.49 -14.35
CA ALA A 271 4.69 -6.39 -13.20
C ALA A 271 5.62 -5.98 -12.04
N LEU A 272 6.78 -5.38 -12.33
CA LEU A 272 7.69 -4.88 -11.29
C LEU A 272 7.08 -3.69 -10.53
N VAL A 273 6.42 -2.77 -11.22
CA VAL A 273 5.73 -1.62 -10.60
C VAL A 273 4.59 -2.12 -9.68
N LEU A 274 3.81 -3.08 -10.16
CA LEU A 274 2.73 -3.67 -9.37
C LEU A 274 3.26 -4.47 -8.18
N HIS A 275 4.35 -5.23 -8.36
CA HIS A 275 5.02 -5.92 -7.28
C HIS A 275 5.48 -4.94 -6.19
N ASN A 276 6.14 -3.84 -6.59
CA ASN A 276 6.55 -2.75 -5.71
C ASN A 276 5.38 -2.14 -4.95
N LYS A 277 4.27 -1.90 -5.62
CA LYS A 277 3.04 -1.39 -4.99
C LYS A 277 2.45 -2.36 -3.96
N VAL A 278 2.43 -3.66 -4.27
CA VAL A 278 1.95 -4.70 -3.34
C VAL A 278 2.77 -4.70 -2.05
N ARG A 279 4.11 -4.70 -2.16
CA ARG A 279 4.98 -4.63 -0.98
C ARG A 279 4.89 -3.32 -0.21
N ALA A 280 4.78 -2.20 -0.93
CA ALA A 280 4.66 -0.87 -0.35
C ALA A 280 3.38 -0.71 0.49
N PHE A 281 2.26 -1.26 0.01
CA PHE A 281 0.95 -1.06 0.62
C PHE A 281 0.52 -2.23 1.52
N ALA A 282 1.45 -3.16 1.81
CA ALA A 282 1.22 -4.27 2.71
C ALA A 282 0.71 -3.78 4.08
N GLY A 283 -0.27 -4.50 4.63
CA GLY A 283 -1.01 -4.09 5.82
C GLY A 283 -2.08 -3.04 5.49
N TRP A 284 -1.68 -1.78 5.33
CA TRP A 284 -2.60 -0.66 5.02
C TRP A 284 -2.08 0.19 3.85
N PRO A 285 -2.94 0.52 2.86
CA PRO A 285 -4.36 0.11 2.72
C PRO A 285 -4.55 -1.34 2.25
N GLY A 286 -3.46 -2.06 1.94
CA GLY A 286 -3.48 -3.26 1.10
C GLY A 286 -3.57 -2.90 -0.38
N THR A 287 -3.47 -3.90 -1.24
CA THR A 287 -3.74 -3.73 -2.68
C THR A 287 -4.95 -4.56 -3.10
N ARG A 288 -5.69 -4.08 -4.10
CA ARG A 288 -6.96 -4.63 -4.56
C ARG A 288 -6.96 -4.84 -6.06
N ALA A 289 -7.61 -5.90 -6.49
CA ALA A 289 -7.86 -6.20 -7.89
C ALA A 289 -9.29 -6.70 -8.05
N LYS A 290 -9.92 -6.41 -9.20
CA LYS A 290 -11.15 -7.08 -9.61
C LYS A 290 -10.77 -8.17 -10.60
N ILE A 291 -11.48 -9.29 -10.54
CA ILE A 291 -11.39 -10.37 -11.53
C ILE A 291 -12.80 -10.73 -12.00
N LEU A 292 -12.93 -11.12 -13.26
CA LEU A 292 -14.12 -11.72 -13.83
C LEU A 292 -13.93 -13.24 -13.87
N VAL A 293 -14.88 -13.98 -13.30
CA VAL A 293 -14.89 -15.44 -13.31
C VAL A 293 -16.07 -15.88 -14.19
N VAL A 294 -15.80 -16.62 -15.26
CA VAL A 294 -16.79 -17.08 -16.26
C VAL A 294 -16.88 -18.60 -16.23
N ASP A 295 -18.07 -19.16 -16.07
CA ASP A 295 -18.31 -20.60 -16.11
C ASP A 295 -18.21 -21.12 -17.54
N LYS A 296 -17.39 -22.16 -17.76
CA LYS A 296 -17.21 -22.76 -19.10
C LYS A 296 -18.45 -23.50 -19.61
N LYS A 297 -19.40 -23.86 -18.74
CA LYS A 297 -20.55 -24.70 -19.11
C LYS A 297 -21.74 -23.89 -19.62
N ASP A 298 -22.02 -22.76 -18.98
CA ASP A 298 -23.23 -21.97 -19.26
C ASP A 298 -22.94 -20.47 -19.50
N GLY A 299 -21.66 -20.06 -19.47
CA GLY A 299 -21.25 -18.68 -19.72
C GLY A 299 -21.59 -17.71 -18.61
N GLN A 300 -22.16 -18.17 -17.48
CA GLN A 300 -22.45 -17.29 -16.35
C GLN A 300 -21.18 -16.68 -15.79
N HIS A 301 -21.23 -15.41 -15.45
CA HIS A 301 -20.06 -14.69 -14.97
C HIS A 301 -20.30 -13.98 -13.64
N LYS A 302 -19.22 -13.79 -12.89
CA LYS A 302 -19.23 -13.07 -11.62
C LYS A 302 -17.97 -12.25 -11.45
N ILE A 303 -18.13 -11.02 -10.98
CA ILE A 303 -17.00 -10.18 -10.57
C ILE A 303 -16.64 -10.48 -9.11
N LEU A 304 -15.35 -10.73 -8.87
CA LEU A 304 -14.79 -10.88 -7.53
C LEU A 304 -13.77 -9.76 -7.27
N GLU A 305 -13.91 -9.08 -6.14
CA GLU A 305 -12.85 -8.23 -5.60
C GLU A 305 -11.91 -9.09 -4.76
N LEU A 306 -10.60 -8.94 -4.97
CA LEU A 306 -9.55 -9.62 -4.25
C LEU A 306 -8.63 -8.58 -3.63
N LYS A 307 -8.17 -8.84 -2.41
CA LYS A 307 -6.92 -8.25 -1.93
C LYS A 307 -5.75 -9.10 -2.38
N ILE A 308 -4.76 -8.46 -2.99
CA ILE A 308 -3.50 -9.10 -3.37
C ILE A 308 -2.54 -8.94 -2.20
N ILE A 309 -2.02 -10.06 -1.68
CA ILE A 309 -1.26 -10.09 -0.42
C ILE A 309 0.23 -10.26 -0.69
N THR A 310 0.58 -11.27 -1.48
CA THR A 310 1.97 -11.65 -1.76
C THR A 310 2.15 -11.91 -3.24
N THR A 311 3.20 -11.33 -3.82
CA THR A 311 3.50 -11.44 -5.26
C THR A 311 4.99 -11.66 -5.50
N ARG A 312 5.33 -12.08 -6.72
CA ARG A 312 6.68 -12.06 -7.28
C ARG A 312 6.62 -11.67 -8.77
N VAL A 313 7.72 -11.17 -9.30
CA VAL A 313 7.83 -10.85 -10.73
C VAL A 313 8.22 -12.12 -11.50
N CYS A 314 7.49 -12.43 -12.58
CA CYS A 314 7.83 -13.58 -13.42
C CYS A 314 9.19 -13.37 -14.09
N SER A 315 10.09 -14.34 -13.97
CA SER A 315 11.47 -14.26 -14.50
C SER A 315 11.59 -14.54 -16.01
N HIS A 316 10.50 -14.97 -16.65
CA HIS A 316 10.48 -15.38 -18.05
C HIS A 316 9.46 -14.55 -18.82
N ASN A 317 9.91 -13.87 -19.89
CA ASN A 317 9.09 -13.12 -20.85
C ASN A 317 8.23 -14.06 -21.71
N THR A 318 7.29 -14.75 -21.09
CA THR A 318 6.42 -15.71 -21.77
C THR A 318 4.97 -15.36 -21.47
N ILE A 319 4.51 -14.27 -22.06
CA ILE A 319 3.13 -14.21 -22.54
C ILE A 319 3.20 -14.19 -24.06
N ALA A 320 3.56 -15.33 -24.63
CA ALA A 320 3.30 -15.60 -26.04
C ALA A 320 1.96 -16.33 -26.12
N GLY A 321 0.88 -15.59 -26.37
CA GLY A 321 -0.32 -16.16 -27.01
C GLY A 321 -1.56 -16.47 -26.18
N ASN A 322 -1.69 -16.01 -24.94
CA ASN A 322 -2.96 -16.08 -24.20
C ASN A 322 -3.61 -14.68 -24.21
N GLY A 323 -4.95 -14.62 -24.34
CA GLY A 323 -5.68 -13.37 -24.53
C GLY A 323 -5.30 -12.31 -23.48
N VAL A 324 -5.32 -11.04 -23.88
CA VAL A 324 -4.65 -9.90 -23.23
C VAL A 324 -4.93 -9.72 -21.72
N ASP A 325 -5.93 -10.42 -21.16
CA ASP A 325 -6.35 -10.35 -19.74
C ASP A 325 -6.58 -11.70 -19.04
N GLU A 326 -6.30 -12.84 -19.68
CA GLU A 326 -6.54 -14.14 -19.06
C GLU A 326 -5.55 -14.42 -17.92
N ILE A 327 -6.08 -14.66 -16.72
CA ILE A 327 -5.30 -15.05 -15.54
C ILE A 327 -5.10 -16.56 -15.60
N THR A 328 -3.83 -16.98 -15.66
CA THR A 328 -3.46 -18.39 -15.70
C THR A 328 -2.92 -18.86 -14.36
N PHE A 329 -2.84 -20.17 -14.17
CA PHE A 329 -2.25 -20.77 -12.98
C PHE A 329 -1.10 -21.70 -13.37
N ALA A 330 0.10 -21.39 -12.88
CA ALA A 330 1.29 -22.19 -13.11
C ALA A 330 2.19 -22.17 -11.88
N LYS A 331 2.87 -23.29 -11.60
CA LYS A 331 3.88 -23.40 -10.52
C LYS A 331 3.41 -22.86 -9.16
N GLY A 332 2.13 -23.03 -8.83
CA GLY A 332 1.55 -22.60 -7.55
C GLY A 332 1.18 -21.11 -7.44
N ALA A 333 1.20 -20.35 -8.55
CA ALA A 333 0.89 -18.93 -8.59
C ALA A 333 -0.20 -18.62 -9.62
N LEU A 334 -0.98 -17.56 -9.38
CA LEU A 334 -1.84 -16.94 -10.38
C LEU A 334 -1.00 -15.95 -11.18
N ALA A 335 -0.84 -16.14 -12.47
CA ALA A 335 -0.12 -15.23 -13.34
C ALA A 335 -1.09 -14.22 -13.95
N PHE A 336 -0.98 -12.97 -13.52
CA PHE A 336 -1.71 -11.84 -14.08
C PHE A 336 -0.88 -11.25 -15.23
N PRO A 337 -1.43 -11.17 -16.46
CA PRO A 337 -0.77 -10.42 -17.53
C PRO A 337 -0.67 -8.94 -17.16
N CYS A 338 0.46 -8.32 -17.49
CA CYS A 338 0.78 -6.94 -17.13
C CYS A 338 1.32 -6.16 -18.33
N GLY A 339 1.44 -4.84 -18.19
CA GLY A 339 2.07 -3.96 -19.18
C GLY A 339 3.47 -4.41 -19.57
N GLY A 340 3.90 -4.03 -20.78
CA GLY A 340 5.24 -4.35 -21.28
C GLY A 340 5.51 -5.84 -21.53
N CYS A 341 4.45 -6.65 -21.74
CA CYS A 341 4.53 -8.10 -21.88
C CYS A 341 5.15 -8.81 -20.66
N THR A 342 4.95 -8.22 -19.48
CA THR A 342 5.40 -8.78 -18.20
C THR A 342 4.25 -9.54 -17.52
N ALA A 343 4.56 -10.34 -16.49
CA ALA A 343 3.54 -11.06 -15.72
C ALA A 343 3.80 -10.96 -14.21
N LEU A 344 2.75 -10.62 -13.45
CA LEU A 344 2.77 -10.60 -11.99
C LEU A 344 2.28 -11.94 -11.46
N GLU A 345 3.15 -12.69 -10.77
CA GLU A 345 2.79 -13.94 -10.12
C GLU A 345 2.26 -13.65 -8.71
N VAL A 346 0.95 -13.83 -8.52
CA VAL A 346 0.27 -13.70 -7.23
C VAL A 346 0.30 -15.03 -6.50
N LEU A 347 0.82 -15.02 -5.27
CA LEU A 347 1.00 -16.20 -4.41
C LEU A 347 -0.08 -16.32 -3.35
N GLU A 348 -0.60 -15.20 -2.85
CA GLU A 348 -1.62 -15.15 -1.81
C GLU A 348 -2.64 -14.06 -2.09
N VAL A 349 -3.91 -14.40 -1.88
CA VAL A 349 -5.06 -13.51 -2.05
C VAL A 349 -5.98 -13.56 -0.84
N GLN A 350 -6.79 -12.53 -0.67
CA GLN A 350 -7.85 -12.51 0.32
C GLN A 350 -9.17 -12.02 -0.28
N LEU A 351 -10.20 -12.85 -0.17
CA LEU A 351 -11.57 -12.48 -0.50
C LEU A 351 -12.18 -11.58 0.60
N PRO A 352 -13.13 -10.69 0.26
CA PRO A 352 -13.83 -9.85 1.22
C PRO A 352 -14.44 -10.67 2.37
N GLY A 353 -14.10 -10.31 3.60
CA GLY A 353 -14.58 -11.00 4.80
C GLY A 353 -14.00 -12.40 5.05
N LYS A 354 -13.08 -12.88 4.21
CA LYS A 354 -12.44 -14.20 4.37
C LYS A 354 -11.00 -14.09 4.88
N LYS A 355 -10.43 -15.24 5.27
CA LYS A 355 -9.01 -15.35 5.61
C LYS A 355 -8.16 -15.28 4.32
N VAL A 356 -6.89 -14.93 4.48
CA VAL A 356 -5.89 -15.05 3.42
C VAL A 356 -5.78 -16.52 3.01
N VAL A 357 -5.66 -16.79 1.70
CA VAL A 357 -5.51 -18.12 1.12
C VAL A 357 -4.40 -18.11 0.07
N SER A 358 -3.76 -19.26 -0.14
CA SER A 358 -2.78 -19.41 -1.22
C SER A 358 -3.45 -19.41 -2.59
N ALA A 359 -2.69 -19.00 -3.61
CA ALA A 359 -3.10 -19.05 -5.01
C ALA A 359 -3.59 -20.44 -5.42
N THR A 360 -2.92 -21.52 -4.98
CA THR A 360 -3.35 -22.90 -5.20
C THR A 360 -4.72 -23.20 -4.60
N ALA A 361 -4.95 -22.82 -3.34
CA ALA A 361 -6.23 -23.05 -2.68
C ALA A 361 -7.37 -22.26 -3.36
N PHE A 362 -7.09 -21.01 -3.75
CA PHE A 362 -8.01 -20.18 -4.50
C PHE A 362 -8.34 -20.78 -5.87
N TRP A 363 -7.33 -21.16 -6.65
CA TRP A 363 -7.50 -21.74 -7.99
C TRP A 363 -8.25 -23.07 -7.97
N ASN A 364 -8.04 -23.91 -6.97
CA ASN A 364 -8.79 -25.16 -6.80
C ASN A 364 -10.31 -24.95 -6.66
N GLY A 365 -10.73 -23.79 -6.14
CA GLY A 365 -12.14 -23.38 -6.08
C GLY A 365 -12.70 -22.87 -7.40
N LEU A 366 -11.86 -22.63 -8.41
CA LEU A 366 -12.21 -22.08 -9.72
C LEU A 366 -12.06 -23.09 -10.86
N ARG A 367 -11.98 -24.40 -10.55
CA ARG A 367 -11.92 -25.44 -11.58
C ARG A 367 -13.19 -25.41 -12.44
N GLY A 368 -13.01 -25.35 -13.76
CA GLY A 368 -14.12 -25.24 -14.72
C GLY A 368 -14.49 -23.80 -15.06
N TYR A 369 -13.84 -22.80 -14.47
CA TYR A 369 -14.02 -21.40 -14.81
C TYR A 369 -12.86 -20.86 -15.67
N ILE A 370 -13.12 -19.81 -16.43
CA ILE A 370 -12.12 -18.91 -17.01
C ILE A 370 -12.02 -17.70 -16.08
N VAL A 371 -10.80 -17.23 -15.82
CA VAL A 371 -10.55 -16.11 -14.93
C VAL A 371 -9.84 -15.02 -15.72
N ILE A 372 -10.40 -13.83 -15.71
CA ILE A 372 -9.93 -12.69 -16.51
C ILE A 372 -9.76 -11.49 -15.58
N ILE A 373 -8.81 -10.60 -15.89
CA ILE A 373 -8.69 -9.33 -15.17
C ILE A 373 -10.00 -8.55 -15.31
N GLY A 374 -10.57 -8.16 -14.17
CA GLY A 374 -11.76 -7.34 -14.12
C GLY A 374 -11.35 -5.88 -14.30
N HIS A 375 -11.46 -5.36 -15.52
CA HIS A 375 -11.48 -3.93 -15.73
C HIS A 375 -12.80 -3.36 -15.19
N ASP A 376 -12.94 -2.03 -15.09
CA ASP A 376 -14.25 -1.40 -14.92
C ASP A 376 -15.07 -1.62 -16.20
N LEU A 377 -15.56 -2.85 -16.32
CA LEU A 377 -16.31 -3.39 -17.44
C LEU A 377 -17.75 -2.91 -17.32
N LEU A 378 -18.21 -2.15 -18.31
CA LEU A 378 -19.62 -2.14 -18.66
C LEU A 378 -19.90 -3.46 -19.39
N VAL A 379 -20.36 -4.46 -18.65
CA VAL A 379 -20.87 -5.70 -19.24
C VAL A 379 -22.25 -5.38 -19.82
N PHE A 380 -22.33 -5.25 -21.14
CA PHE A 380 -23.61 -5.19 -21.84
C PHE A 380 -24.10 -6.63 -22.06
N SER A 381 -25.05 -7.09 -21.27
CA SER A 381 -25.81 -8.30 -21.59
C SER A 381 -26.96 -7.93 -22.53
N ASN A 382 -26.95 -8.44 -23.76
CA ASN A 382 -27.98 -8.28 -24.80
C ASN A 382 -28.25 -6.82 -25.21
N ILE A 383 -27.46 -6.29 -26.15
CA ILE A 383 -27.90 -5.13 -26.93
C ILE A 383 -28.76 -5.66 -28.07
N CYS A 384 -30.08 -5.64 -27.89
CA CYS A 384 -30.99 -5.66 -29.04
C CYS A 384 -30.90 -4.26 -29.66
N LEU A 385 -30.13 -4.10 -30.73
CA LEU A 385 -30.08 -2.85 -31.50
C LEU A 385 -31.45 -2.63 -32.15
N MET A 386 -32.33 -1.91 -31.47
CA MET A 386 -33.52 -1.33 -32.09
C MET A 386 -33.31 0.17 -32.30
N ASP A 387 -33.20 0.51 -33.58
CA ASP A 387 -33.52 1.79 -34.24
C ASP A 387 -32.67 3.04 -33.92
N GLU A 388 -32.46 3.86 -34.96
CA GLU A 388 -31.57 5.03 -35.06
C GLU A 388 -31.96 6.21 -34.15
N SER A 389 -32.95 6.07 -33.27
CA SER A 389 -33.54 7.16 -32.49
C SER A 389 -33.23 7.17 -30.99
N CYS A 390 -32.43 6.22 -30.46
CA CYS A 390 -32.22 6.10 -29.02
C CYS A 390 -31.24 7.16 -28.46
N GLN A 391 -31.76 8.12 -27.69
CA GLN A 391 -31.01 9.14 -26.97
C GLN A 391 -30.35 8.57 -25.69
N LEU A 392 -29.25 7.84 -25.83
CA LEU A 392 -28.40 7.37 -24.72
C LEU A 392 -27.02 8.03 -24.77
N TRP A 393 -27.00 9.36 -24.77
CA TRP A 393 -25.78 10.17 -24.96
C TRP A 393 -25.05 10.56 -23.66
N SER A 394 -25.53 10.13 -22.49
CA SER A 394 -24.99 10.53 -21.18
C SER A 394 -24.07 9.50 -20.50
N ILE A 395 -23.85 8.31 -21.08
CA ILE A 395 -23.04 7.22 -20.46
C ILE A 395 -21.63 7.08 -21.09
N VAL A 396 -21.31 7.87 -22.10
CA VAL A 396 -20.20 7.58 -23.03
C VAL A 396 -18.80 8.01 -22.52
N GLY A 397 -18.68 8.56 -21.31
CA GLY A 397 -17.43 9.18 -20.83
C GLY A 397 -16.44 8.29 -20.06
N LEU A 398 -16.59 6.96 -20.05
CA LEU A 398 -15.82 6.06 -19.17
C LEU A 398 -15.50 4.67 -19.77
N ILE A 399 -15.81 4.42 -21.06
CA ILE A 399 -15.69 3.07 -21.64
C ILE A 399 -14.31 2.90 -22.27
N GLN A 400 -13.40 2.23 -21.54
CA GLN A 400 -12.04 1.91 -22.03
C GLN A 400 -11.89 0.44 -22.47
N HIS A 401 -12.82 -0.43 -22.10
CA HIS A 401 -12.77 -1.85 -22.43
C HIS A 401 -14.18 -2.43 -22.63
N LEU A 402 -14.38 -3.09 -23.76
CA LEU A 402 -15.60 -3.81 -24.12
C LEU A 402 -15.26 -5.29 -24.25
N VAL A 403 -15.97 -6.15 -23.51
CA VAL A 403 -15.82 -7.60 -23.61
C VAL A 403 -17.18 -8.18 -23.97
N TYR A 404 -17.23 -8.86 -25.11
CA TYR A 404 -18.39 -9.59 -25.62
C TYR A 404 -18.15 -11.09 -25.46
N ILE A 405 -19.16 -11.80 -24.96
CA ILE A 405 -19.12 -13.26 -24.76
C ILE A 405 -20.28 -13.86 -25.54
N ASP A 406 -19.97 -14.66 -26.55
CA ASP A 406 -20.95 -15.35 -27.38
C ASP A 406 -21.56 -16.56 -26.64
N SER A 407 -22.74 -16.98 -27.07
CA SER A 407 -23.46 -18.17 -26.65
C SER A 407 -22.65 -19.47 -26.74
N ASP A 408 -21.64 -19.54 -27.61
CA ASP A 408 -20.73 -20.67 -27.73
C ASP A 408 -19.48 -20.59 -26.81
N GLY A 409 -19.39 -19.53 -26.01
CA GLY A 409 -18.28 -19.25 -25.09
C GLY A 409 -17.08 -18.53 -25.72
N SER A 410 -17.17 -18.10 -26.98
CA SER A 410 -16.15 -17.27 -27.60
C SER A 410 -16.12 -15.87 -26.99
N ILE A 411 -14.92 -15.31 -26.82
CA ILE A 411 -14.73 -13.98 -26.21
C ILE A 411 -14.11 -13.04 -27.23
N LEU A 412 -14.81 -11.93 -27.49
CA LEU A 412 -14.30 -10.78 -28.24
C LEU A 412 -13.96 -9.67 -27.24
N SER A 413 -12.68 -9.31 -27.18
CA SER A 413 -12.20 -8.22 -26.32
C SER A 413 -11.77 -7.03 -27.17
N ILE A 414 -12.32 -5.85 -26.87
CA ILE A 414 -12.06 -4.59 -27.57
C ILE A 414 -11.55 -3.57 -26.56
N ARG A 415 -10.30 -3.14 -26.70
CA ARG A 415 -9.71 -2.02 -25.96
C ARG A 415 -9.84 -0.73 -26.73
N ILE A 416 -10.27 0.30 -26.02
CA ILE A 416 -10.31 1.68 -26.51
C ILE A 416 -9.26 2.44 -25.71
N ARG A 417 -8.15 2.79 -26.35
CA ARG A 417 -7.04 3.51 -25.73
C ARG A 417 -6.94 4.91 -26.31
N GLN A 418 -6.73 5.89 -25.44
CA GLN A 418 -6.45 7.25 -25.86
C GLN A 418 -5.00 7.37 -26.34
N SER A 419 -4.77 8.05 -27.46
CA SER A 419 -3.41 8.32 -27.93
C SER A 419 -2.71 9.32 -26.99
N PRO A 420 -1.43 9.10 -26.62
CA PRO A 420 -0.72 9.99 -25.71
C PRO A 420 -0.72 11.45 -26.19
N GLY A 421 -1.11 12.40 -25.33
CA GLY A 421 -1.04 13.85 -25.61
C GLY A 421 -2.29 14.49 -26.23
N THR A 422 -3.42 13.79 -26.28
CA THR A 422 -4.66 14.26 -26.91
C THR A 422 -5.73 14.68 -25.88
N ASN A 423 -6.76 15.43 -26.30
CA ASN A 423 -7.80 15.94 -25.39
C ASN A 423 -8.89 14.86 -25.18
N PRO A 424 -9.17 14.40 -23.94
CA PRO A 424 -10.04 13.25 -23.66
C PRO A 424 -11.48 13.42 -24.13
N LEU A 425 -11.99 14.65 -24.21
CA LEU A 425 -13.40 14.89 -24.58
C LEU A 425 -13.65 14.88 -26.10
N LYS A 426 -12.61 14.86 -26.95
CA LYS A 426 -12.75 14.83 -28.40
C LYS A 426 -12.66 13.39 -28.92
N GLY A 427 -13.74 12.91 -29.52
CA GLY A 427 -13.75 11.66 -30.30
C GLY A 427 -14.06 10.37 -29.54
N GLU A 428 -14.16 10.41 -28.21
CA GLU A 428 -14.47 9.24 -27.36
C GLU A 428 -15.80 8.57 -27.76
N ALA A 429 -16.89 9.35 -27.91
CA ALA A 429 -18.18 8.81 -28.30
C ALA A 429 -18.19 8.15 -29.69
N ARG A 430 -17.31 8.59 -30.58
CA ARG A 430 -17.13 8.00 -31.90
C ARG A 430 -16.33 6.70 -31.81
N ALA A 431 -15.32 6.64 -30.95
CA ALA A 431 -14.54 5.43 -30.71
C ALA A 431 -15.36 4.33 -30.03
N VAL A 432 -16.16 4.68 -29.02
CA VAL A 432 -17.11 3.77 -28.36
C VAL A 432 -18.17 3.29 -29.35
N ARG A 433 -18.74 4.18 -30.17
CA ARG A 433 -19.70 3.78 -31.22
C ARG A 433 -19.09 2.80 -32.21
N LEU A 434 -17.88 3.07 -32.70
CA LEU A 434 -17.19 2.18 -33.63
C LEU A 434 -16.95 0.79 -33.00
N ALA A 435 -16.57 0.74 -31.72
CA ALA A 435 -16.40 -0.51 -30.98
C ALA A 435 -17.72 -1.28 -30.79
N CYS A 436 -18.83 -0.59 -30.53
CA CYS A 436 -20.16 -1.20 -30.47
C CYS A 436 -20.65 -1.70 -31.83
N ASP A 437 -20.44 -0.92 -32.90
CA ASP A 437 -20.80 -1.32 -34.27
C ASP A 437 -19.98 -2.57 -34.70
N LEU A 438 -18.70 -2.63 -34.33
CA LEU A 438 -17.84 -3.81 -34.54
C LEU A 438 -18.33 -5.05 -33.77
N ALA A 439 -18.83 -4.87 -32.55
CA ALA A 439 -19.42 -5.96 -31.76
C ALA A 439 -20.78 -6.41 -32.34
N ALA A 440 -21.58 -5.51 -32.90
CA ALA A 440 -22.86 -5.82 -33.53
C ALA A 440 -22.70 -6.54 -34.88
N ASP A 441 -21.71 -6.15 -35.69
CA ASP A 441 -21.34 -6.86 -36.92
C ASP A 441 -20.89 -8.31 -36.65
N TYR A 442 -20.38 -8.59 -35.44
CA TYR A 442 -20.05 -9.95 -34.98
C TYR A 442 -21.32 -10.79 -34.72
N GLU A 443 -22.39 -10.21 -34.15
CA GLU A 443 -23.69 -10.88 -33.95
C GLU A 443 -24.44 -11.16 -35.27
N GLY A 444 -24.32 -10.28 -36.26
CA GLY A 444 -25.13 -10.32 -37.49
C GLY A 444 -24.67 -11.33 -38.56
N ARG A 445 -23.51 -11.98 -38.39
CA ARG A 445 -22.93 -12.84 -39.41
C ARG A 445 -22.90 -14.31 -38.99
N SER A 446 -23.91 -15.06 -39.42
CA SER A 446 -23.84 -16.51 -39.61
C SER A 446 -22.86 -16.84 -40.77
N ILE A 447 -21.58 -16.53 -40.62
CA ILE A 447 -20.56 -16.99 -41.55
C ILE A 447 -20.35 -18.49 -41.27
N MET A 448 -20.89 -19.31 -42.15
CA MET A 448 -20.34 -20.64 -42.43
C MET A 448 -18.82 -20.51 -42.53
N LEU A 449 -18.11 -20.98 -41.50
CA LEU A 449 -16.66 -20.90 -41.38
C LEU A 449 -15.96 -21.78 -42.43
N GLU A 450 -15.84 -21.26 -43.64
CA GLU A 450 -14.76 -21.59 -44.58
C GLU A 450 -14.25 -20.27 -45.18
N GLY A 451 -13.43 -19.52 -44.42
CA GLY A 451 -12.77 -18.32 -44.96
C GLY A 451 -12.31 -17.28 -43.92
N ASN A 452 -11.01 -17.32 -43.61
CA ASN A 452 -10.14 -16.25 -43.10
C ASN A 452 -10.69 -15.21 -42.08
N SER A 453 -10.34 -15.44 -40.82
CA SER A 453 -10.28 -14.47 -39.71
C SER A 453 -9.42 -13.22 -39.97
N LEU A 454 -8.65 -13.19 -41.07
CA LEU A 454 -7.84 -12.04 -41.50
C LEU A 454 -8.66 -10.90 -42.13
N GLU A 455 -9.86 -11.18 -42.65
CA GLU A 455 -10.68 -10.17 -43.34
C GLU A 455 -11.33 -9.19 -42.35
N VAL A 456 -11.79 -9.70 -41.19
CA VAL A 456 -12.35 -8.88 -40.10
C VAL A 456 -11.25 -8.03 -39.44
N ILE A 457 -10.06 -8.59 -39.22
CA ILE A 457 -8.89 -7.85 -38.72
C ILE A 457 -8.42 -6.79 -39.74
N ARG A 458 -8.54 -7.06 -41.04
CA ARG A 458 -8.31 -6.06 -42.11
C ARG A 458 -9.33 -4.94 -42.09
N GLN A 459 -10.63 -5.23 -41.91
CA GLN A 459 -11.66 -4.20 -41.75
C GLN A 459 -11.44 -3.35 -40.50
N ILE A 460 -10.99 -3.96 -39.39
CA ILE A 460 -10.57 -3.25 -38.17
C ILE A 460 -9.38 -2.31 -38.45
N LYS A 461 -8.40 -2.74 -39.25
CA LYS A 461 -7.24 -1.91 -39.62
C LYS A 461 -7.56 -0.82 -40.64
N ASP A 462 -8.44 -1.06 -41.61
CA ASP A 462 -8.78 -0.09 -42.65
C ASP A 462 -9.74 1.00 -42.16
N GLN A 463 -10.47 0.77 -41.05
CA GLN A 463 -11.28 1.80 -40.38
C GLN A 463 -10.53 2.56 -39.28
N GLN A 464 -9.24 2.27 -39.05
CA GLN A 464 -8.39 3.03 -38.12
C GLN A 464 -7.97 4.38 -38.73
N ALA A 465 -8.62 5.45 -38.28
CA ALA A 465 -7.95 6.59 -37.66
C ALA A 465 -8.97 7.69 -37.36
N THR A 466 -9.36 7.84 -36.09
CA THR A 466 -9.47 9.19 -35.57
C THR A 466 -8.10 9.56 -35.00
N PRO A 467 -7.58 10.79 -35.22
CA PRO A 467 -6.22 11.16 -34.83
C PRO A 467 -5.89 10.96 -33.35
N ASP A 468 -6.91 10.81 -32.50
CA ASP A 468 -6.81 10.91 -31.05
C ASP A 468 -6.98 9.56 -30.31
N TRP A 469 -7.41 8.47 -30.95
CA TRP A 469 -7.78 7.20 -30.29
C TRP A 469 -7.33 5.95 -31.05
N LEU A 470 -6.86 4.94 -30.32
CA LEU A 470 -6.46 3.62 -30.81
C LEU A 470 -7.48 2.57 -30.38
N ILE A 471 -7.98 1.77 -31.33
CA ILE A 471 -8.90 0.66 -31.08
C ILE A 471 -8.17 -0.64 -31.41
N GLU A 472 -7.98 -1.48 -30.39
CA GLU A 472 -7.33 -2.79 -30.48
C GLU A 472 -8.38 -3.86 -30.20
N GLY A 473 -8.63 -4.75 -31.17
CA GLY A 473 -9.60 -5.85 -31.03
C GLY A 473 -8.94 -7.21 -31.26
N GLU A 474 -9.21 -8.18 -30.37
CA GLU A 474 -8.78 -9.57 -30.52
C GLU A 474 -9.98 -10.52 -30.35
N ILE A 475 -10.16 -11.43 -31.31
CA ILE A 475 -11.17 -12.50 -31.26
C ILE A 475 -10.48 -13.79 -30.83
N THR A 476 -10.86 -14.33 -29.67
CA THR A 476 -10.41 -15.66 -29.23
C THR A 476 -11.59 -16.63 -29.33
N THR A 477 -11.64 -17.43 -30.40
CA THR A 477 -12.66 -18.48 -30.57
C THR A 477 -12.25 -19.78 -29.86
N VAL A 478 -13.21 -20.47 -29.25
CA VAL A 478 -13.00 -21.79 -28.60
C VAL A 478 -12.34 -22.80 -29.57
N ARG A 479 -12.62 -22.73 -30.88
CA ARG A 479 -11.97 -23.56 -31.91
C ARG A 479 -10.48 -23.27 -32.10
N GLN A 480 -10.03 -22.03 -31.97
CA GLN A 480 -8.59 -21.71 -32.04
C GLN A 480 -7.84 -22.27 -30.83
N LEU A 481 -8.46 -22.22 -29.64
CA LEU A 481 -7.98 -22.89 -28.43
C LEU A 481 -7.88 -24.42 -28.60
N LEU A 482 -8.91 -25.07 -29.16
CA LEU A 482 -8.93 -26.52 -29.38
C LEU A 482 -7.94 -27.00 -30.46
N SER A 483 -7.75 -26.22 -31.53
CA SER A 483 -6.77 -26.52 -32.58
C SER A 483 -5.31 -26.42 -32.07
N ARG A 484 -5.05 -25.49 -31.15
CA ARG A 484 -3.72 -25.28 -30.52
C ARG A 484 -3.32 -26.38 -29.53
N HIS A 485 -4.30 -27.13 -29.00
CA HIS A 485 -4.07 -28.25 -28.07
C HIS A 485 -4.17 -29.65 -28.70
N ASN A 486 -4.27 -29.74 -30.04
CA ASN A 486 -4.27 -30.99 -30.79
C ASN A 486 -5.35 -32.02 -30.35
N LEU A 487 -6.52 -31.54 -29.94
CA LEU A 487 -7.65 -32.38 -29.52
C LEU A 487 -8.59 -32.64 -30.71
N TRP A 488 -8.12 -33.41 -31.70
CA TRP A 488 -8.93 -33.89 -32.83
C TRP A 488 -9.49 -35.29 -32.59
N GLN A 489 -10.08 -35.57 -31.44
CA GLN A 489 -10.88 -36.78 -31.28
C GLN A 489 -11.97 -36.54 -30.24
N LEU A 490 -13.18 -36.22 -30.70
CA LEU A 490 -14.45 -36.53 -30.03
C LEU A 490 -15.59 -36.24 -31.02
N ASN A 491 -15.96 -37.26 -31.79
CA ASN A 491 -17.20 -37.30 -32.57
C ASN A 491 -18.40 -37.31 -31.61
N TRP A 492 -19.29 -36.33 -31.67
CA TRP A 492 -20.64 -36.43 -31.08
C TRP A 492 -21.71 -35.88 -32.05
N LEU A 493 -22.81 -36.63 -32.14
CA LEU A 493 -23.87 -36.58 -33.15
C LEU A 493 -24.77 -35.32 -33.15
N PRO A 494 -25.41 -34.99 -34.29
CA PRO A 494 -26.33 -33.85 -34.43
C PRO A 494 -27.77 -34.25 -34.06
N ARG A 495 -28.19 -34.13 -32.78
CA ARG A 495 -29.62 -34.34 -32.40
C ARG A 495 -30.19 -33.46 -31.29
N THR A 496 -29.50 -32.44 -30.80
CA THR A 496 -29.99 -31.57 -29.70
C THR A 496 -30.49 -30.19 -30.13
N ALA A 497 -30.50 -29.86 -31.42
CA ALA A 497 -30.95 -28.54 -31.92
C ALA A 497 -32.48 -28.34 -31.95
N ASN A 498 -33.30 -29.39 -31.80
CA ASN A 498 -34.76 -29.29 -31.97
C ASN A 498 -35.60 -29.38 -30.69
N MET A 499 -34.99 -29.35 -29.49
CA MET A 499 -35.74 -29.54 -28.24
C MET A 499 -35.95 -28.27 -27.39
N LEU A 500 -35.43 -27.11 -27.80
CA LEU A 500 -35.54 -25.85 -27.04
C LEU A 500 -36.53 -24.83 -27.60
N ALA A 501 -37.17 -25.10 -28.75
CA ALA A 501 -38.09 -24.16 -29.41
C ALA A 501 -39.57 -24.29 -28.96
N HIS A 502 -39.90 -25.00 -27.87
CA HIS A 502 -41.31 -25.36 -27.58
C HIS A 502 -41.89 -24.95 -26.21
N ASN A 503 -41.19 -24.19 -25.37
CA ASN A 503 -41.69 -23.86 -24.02
C ASN A 503 -41.91 -22.37 -23.70
N VAL A 504 -42.02 -21.48 -24.69
CA VAL A 504 -42.23 -20.03 -24.46
C VAL A 504 -43.71 -19.59 -24.58
N ALA A 505 -44.64 -20.47 -24.96
CA ALA A 505 -46.04 -20.09 -25.23
C ALA A 505 -47.02 -20.19 -24.03
N LYS A 506 -46.58 -19.92 -22.79
CA LYS A 506 -47.49 -19.94 -21.63
C LYS A 506 -47.10 -18.88 -20.61
N TRP A 507 -47.79 -17.74 -20.67
CA TRP A 507 -48.48 -17.02 -19.56
C TRP A 507 -48.57 -15.53 -19.92
N GLY A 508 -49.80 -15.05 -20.11
CA GLY A 508 -50.12 -13.67 -20.49
C GLY A 508 -50.69 -12.82 -19.34
N LEU A 509 -50.39 -11.52 -19.44
CA LEU A 509 -51.19 -10.32 -19.17
C LEU A 509 -51.92 -10.13 -17.83
N LEU A 510 -51.67 -8.98 -17.18
CA LEU A 510 -52.67 -8.03 -16.67
C LEU A 510 -52.04 -6.62 -16.52
N SER A 511 -52.68 -5.63 -17.12
CA SER A 511 -52.25 -4.24 -17.38
C SER A 511 -52.71 -3.21 -16.33
N GLY A 512 -51.93 -2.14 -16.07
CA GLY A 512 -52.34 -0.96 -15.30
C GLY A 512 -51.42 0.26 -15.50
N SER A 513 -52.00 1.45 -15.66
CA SER A 513 -51.43 2.69 -16.23
C SER A 513 -50.43 3.48 -15.36
N ILE A 514 -49.47 4.13 -16.03
CA ILE A 514 -48.48 5.09 -15.51
C ILE A 514 -49.10 6.48 -15.36
N GLY A 515 -49.11 6.99 -14.13
CA GLY A 515 -49.34 8.39 -13.77
C GLY A 515 -48.76 8.63 -12.38
N ASP A 516 -47.86 9.60 -12.27
CA ASP A 516 -47.24 10.12 -11.04
C ASP A 516 -46.10 9.30 -10.40
N PHE A 517 -44.84 9.56 -10.79
CA PHE A 517 -43.68 9.53 -9.87
C PHE A 517 -42.52 10.37 -10.44
N LEU A 518 -42.69 11.70 -10.46
CA LEU A 518 -41.59 12.66 -10.46
C LEU A 518 -41.22 12.92 -9.00
N SER A 519 -40.10 12.35 -8.53
CA SER A 519 -39.22 12.81 -7.42
C SER A 519 -38.61 11.65 -6.62
N MET A 520 -37.61 10.94 -7.16
CA MET A 520 -36.61 10.24 -6.34
C MET A 520 -35.27 10.13 -7.08
N ASP A 521 -34.20 10.65 -6.48
CA ASP A 521 -32.81 10.38 -6.84
C ASP A 521 -32.46 8.92 -6.54
N VAL A 522 -32.29 8.09 -7.59
CA VAL A 522 -31.76 6.71 -7.50
C VAL A 522 -30.97 6.39 -8.78
N PRO A 523 -29.67 6.02 -8.73
CA PRO A 523 -28.96 5.50 -9.90
C PRO A 523 -28.97 3.97 -9.83
N LEU A 524 -30.01 3.33 -10.37
CA LEU A 524 -29.97 1.98 -10.94
C LEU A 524 -31.34 1.71 -11.59
N ALA A 525 -31.42 1.77 -12.91
CA ALA A 525 -32.58 1.27 -13.64
C ALA A 525 -32.20 -0.07 -14.30
N LEU A 526 -32.76 -1.16 -13.78
CA LEU A 526 -32.84 -2.44 -14.48
C LEU A 526 -34.02 -2.33 -15.45
N LEU A 527 -33.74 -2.21 -16.75
CA LEU A 527 -34.75 -2.34 -17.79
C LEU A 527 -34.80 -3.82 -18.22
N THR A 528 -35.84 -4.53 -17.82
CA THR A 528 -36.17 -5.84 -18.38
C THR A 528 -37.19 -5.66 -19.50
N CYS A 529 -36.84 -6.07 -20.71
CA CYS A 529 -37.72 -6.05 -21.88
C CYS A 529 -38.83 -7.11 -21.70
N LYS A 530 -39.99 -6.72 -21.16
CA LYS A 530 -41.18 -7.59 -21.20
C LYS A 530 -42.54 -6.90 -21.37
N ASP A 531 -42.59 -5.57 -21.54
CA ASP A 531 -43.86 -4.85 -21.72
C ASP A 531 -43.83 -3.85 -22.89
N PHE A 532 -43.47 -4.32 -24.09
CA PHE A 532 -43.69 -3.55 -25.33
C PHE A 532 -44.06 -4.50 -26.49
N GLU A 533 -45.36 -4.77 -26.63
CA GLU A 533 -46.03 -4.94 -27.93
C GLU A 533 -47.16 -3.91 -28.01
#